data_AF-V6M7T8-F1
#
_entry.id   AF-V6M7T8-F1
#
_cell.length_a   1.000
_cell.length_b   1.000
_cell.length_c   1.000
_cell.angle_alpha   90.00
_cell.angle_beta   90.00
_cell.angle_gamma   90.00
#
_symmetry.space_group_name_H-M   'P 1'
#
loop_
_entity.id
_entity.type
_entity.pdbx_description
1 polymer ?
#
loop_
_entity_poly.entity_id
_entity_poly.type
_entity_poly.pdbx_seq_one_letter_code
_entity_poly.pdbx_strand_id
1 'polypeptide(L)'
;MFTNFQKYEIMDYIIKKGRNGYKVVKKKILTCSFALLVTIGAIMPNVQASASNQVLISSSTEVEGKTYLDLDPKGKDLNEDNYEETTVSIEKMEVKRSKITIEGALSYDDEESTFSLSGELKSGNKSNGILVGNLEDKNDNFDVIHFSIDSENDRTITLDKKKGEKVKKNNEVLLKLYLMKKGTRDFTVIEVENPKFIDSKLFKVTDKLESAEHRDQYWYSKILEPEIEIIEEEDTPKNISADGEFSTMALQSHGITTVHKFRYEVAGDTWTEKFNTRRTIEGPDRISSSGEFVVKFYVTEEETSYEDRYGDVYIVDDETSTAIGRFGDTIVQGWVESDEVIQTVEWDGSYKKPGFFSDPEISIGWSVGLLGVSIGPSTSWNKSEFYEAMTMKAFDNTSGKYTKNAAVVWKEDSQVLNEPGHTFDHVFRVGTYDTSGYKDFNVQFSYTIDNPMDERDTVKEYDREISLTYRVR
;
A
#
# COMPACT_ATOMS: atom_id res chain seq x y z
N MET A 1 29.56 5.54 -32.50
CA MET A 1 29.37 6.05 -31.12
C MET A 1 28.12 6.92 -31.18
N PHE A 2 27.01 6.38 -30.69
CA PHE A 2 25.66 6.85 -30.99
C PHE A 2 25.28 8.12 -30.21
N THR A 3 24.55 8.97 -30.91
CA THR A 3 23.87 10.20 -30.49
C THR A 3 22.59 9.91 -29.70
N ASN A 4 22.28 10.72 -28.69
CA ASN A 4 20.92 10.93 -28.15
C ASN A 4 20.79 12.38 -27.65
N PHE A 5 20.31 13.27 -28.52
CA PHE A 5 19.88 14.63 -28.18
C PHE A 5 18.72 14.98 -29.13
N GLN A 6 17.51 14.53 -28.81
CA GLN A 6 16.27 14.97 -29.44
C GLN A 6 15.08 14.54 -28.55
N LYS A 7 14.77 15.34 -27.53
CA LYS A 7 13.50 15.18 -26.79
C LYS A 7 12.88 16.48 -26.24
N TYR A 8 13.40 17.66 -26.61
CA TYR A 8 12.96 18.93 -26.02
C TYR A 8 12.31 19.95 -26.98
N GLU A 9 12.04 19.62 -28.25
CA GLU A 9 11.45 20.59 -29.20
C GLU A 9 9.98 20.36 -29.57
N ILE A 10 9.25 19.44 -28.93
CA ILE A 10 7.83 19.15 -29.28
C ILE A 10 6.82 19.79 -28.30
N MET A 11 7.25 20.20 -27.10
CA MET A 11 6.34 20.79 -26.09
C MET A 11 5.98 22.28 -26.37
N ASP A 12 6.82 23.03 -27.08
CA ASP A 12 6.60 24.47 -27.31
C ASP A 12 5.65 24.79 -28.50
N TYR A 13 5.27 23.77 -29.28
CA TYR A 13 4.39 23.96 -30.45
C TYR A 13 2.90 23.87 -30.11
N ILE A 14 2.53 23.25 -28.98
CA ILE A 14 1.12 23.00 -28.62
C ILE A 14 0.52 24.18 -27.81
N ILE A 15 1.35 25.00 -27.14
CA ILE A 15 0.87 26.07 -26.26
C ILE A 15 0.50 27.37 -27.02
N LYS A 16 0.88 27.52 -28.30
CA LYS A 16 0.68 28.77 -29.07
C LYS A 16 -0.59 28.86 -29.94
N LYS A 17 -1.49 27.87 -29.94
CA LYS A 17 -2.73 27.90 -30.76
C LYS A 17 -4.06 27.82 -30.01
N GLY A 18 -4.06 27.91 -28.69
CA GLY A 18 -5.29 27.85 -27.86
C GLY A 18 -5.98 29.17 -27.54
N ARG A 19 -5.73 30.26 -28.27
CA ARG A 19 -6.40 31.56 -28.07
C ARG A 19 -7.12 31.99 -29.33
N ASN A 20 -8.39 31.61 -29.47
CA ASN A 20 -9.45 32.41 -30.11
C ASN A 20 -10.81 31.71 -30.04
N GLY A 21 -11.80 32.38 -29.40
CA GLY A 21 -13.19 32.37 -29.87
C GLY A 21 -14.19 31.47 -29.13
N TYR A 22 -14.66 31.91 -27.96
CA TYR A 22 -15.97 31.51 -27.44
C TYR A 22 -17.07 32.33 -28.12
N LYS A 23 -17.98 31.66 -28.86
CA LYS A 23 -19.31 32.20 -29.16
C LYS A 23 -20.38 31.13 -28.98
N VAL A 24 -21.34 31.48 -28.13
CA VAL A 24 -22.57 30.79 -27.75
C VAL A 24 -23.45 30.48 -28.96
N VAL A 25 -23.92 29.23 -29.08
CA VAL A 25 -25.27 28.92 -29.61
C VAL A 25 -25.82 27.65 -28.95
N LYS A 26 -26.92 27.79 -28.19
CA LYS A 26 -27.82 26.69 -27.82
C LYS A 26 -28.69 26.31 -29.02
N LYS A 27 -28.77 25.03 -29.39
CA LYS A 27 -30.03 24.38 -29.81
C LYS A 27 -29.90 22.85 -29.96
N LYS A 28 -30.95 22.17 -29.48
CA LYS A 28 -31.29 20.75 -29.61
C LYS A 28 -31.24 20.25 -31.06
N ILE A 29 -30.87 18.98 -31.28
CA ILE A 29 -31.35 17.99 -32.30
C ILE A 29 -30.60 16.68 -31.96
N LEU A 30 -31.27 15.67 -31.41
CA LEU A 30 -31.94 14.54 -32.08
C LEU A 30 -30.95 13.45 -32.58
N THR A 31 -30.96 12.34 -31.83
CA THR A 31 -30.92 10.93 -32.25
C THR A 31 -30.44 10.60 -33.66
N CYS A 32 -29.34 9.85 -33.78
CA CYS A 32 -29.11 8.92 -34.89
C CYS A 32 -28.08 7.85 -34.50
N SER A 33 -28.58 6.67 -34.10
CA SER A 33 -27.86 5.40 -34.19
C SER A 33 -27.86 4.94 -35.65
N PHE A 34 -26.71 4.53 -36.20
CA PHE A 34 -26.48 3.27 -36.94
C PHE A 34 -25.22 3.34 -37.81
N ALA A 35 -24.48 2.22 -37.80
CA ALA A 35 -23.57 1.72 -38.84
C ALA A 35 -22.20 2.41 -39.03
N LEU A 36 -21.20 1.89 -38.31
CA LEU A 36 -19.86 1.72 -38.88
C LEU A 36 -19.33 0.33 -38.49
N LEU A 37 -19.72 -0.67 -39.28
CA LEU A 37 -19.28 -2.06 -39.17
C LEU A 37 -18.73 -2.46 -40.55
N VAL A 38 -17.48 -2.07 -40.84
CA VAL A 38 -16.75 -2.51 -42.04
C VAL A 38 -15.25 -2.63 -41.70
N THR A 39 -14.84 -3.89 -41.51
CA THR A 39 -13.50 -4.49 -41.76
C THR A 39 -12.24 -3.82 -41.18
N ILE A 40 -11.76 -4.37 -40.07
CA ILE A 40 -10.31 -4.55 -39.83
C ILE A 40 -10.07 -6.05 -39.72
N GLY A 41 -9.71 -6.66 -40.85
CA GLY A 41 -9.16 -8.00 -40.92
C GLY A 41 -7.65 -7.93 -41.08
N ALA A 42 -6.96 -8.77 -40.32
CA ALA A 42 -5.62 -9.29 -40.55
C ALA A 42 -4.42 -8.34 -40.41
N ILE A 43 -3.94 -8.16 -39.17
CA ILE A 43 -2.60 -8.62 -38.75
C ILE A 43 -2.72 -9.08 -37.29
N MET A 44 -3.17 -10.32 -37.06
CA MET A 44 -2.90 -10.97 -35.77
C MET A 44 -1.46 -11.47 -35.82
N PRO A 45 -0.59 -11.11 -34.85
CA PRO A 45 0.65 -11.86 -34.68
C PRO A 45 0.26 -13.32 -34.47
N ASN A 46 1.04 -14.24 -35.06
CA ASN A 46 0.97 -15.66 -34.78
C ASN A 46 1.10 -15.85 -33.25
N VAL A 47 -0.03 -15.89 -32.55
CA VAL A 47 -0.11 -16.48 -31.22
C VAL A 47 0.06 -17.97 -31.48
N GLN A 48 1.31 -18.43 -31.44
CA GLN A 48 1.59 -19.84 -31.32
C GLN A 48 0.71 -20.34 -30.17
N ALA A 49 -0.22 -21.24 -30.49
CA ALA A 49 -0.97 -21.98 -29.51
C ALA A 49 0.06 -22.76 -28.68
N SER A 50 0.56 -22.16 -27.60
CA SER A 50 1.22 -22.91 -26.54
C SER A 50 0.21 -23.97 -26.11
N ALA A 51 0.61 -25.23 -26.27
CA ALA A 51 -0.15 -26.38 -25.79
C ALA A 51 -0.67 -26.04 -24.38
N SER A 52 -1.99 -25.94 -24.24
CA SER A 52 -2.59 -25.67 -22.95
C SER A 52 -2.36 -26.90 -22.09
N ASN A 53 -1.48 -26.80 -21.10
CA ASN A 53 -1.41 -27.75 -20.01
C ASN A 53 -2.76 -27.65 -19.27
N GLN A 54 -3.68 -28.55 -19.58
CA GLN A 54 -4.87 -28.78 -18.77
C GLN A 54 -4.54 -29.90 -17.80
N VAL A 55 -4.65 -29.61 -16.50
CA VAL A 55 -4.62 -30.62 -15.45
C VAL A 55 -6.06 -30.78 -15.00
N LEU A 56 -6.61 -32.00 -15.16
CA LEU A 56 -7.97 -32.34 -14.76
C LEU A 56 -7.95 -33.53 -13.81
N ILE A 57 -8.60 -33.35 -12.67
CA ILE A 57 -8.80 -34.40 -11.66
C ILE A 57 -10.25 -34.85 -11.78
N SER A 58 -10.46 -36.16 -11.93
CA SER A 58 -11.78 -36.75 -12.18
C SER A 58 -12.21 -37.76 -11.11
N SER A 59 -11.44 -37.91 -10.04
CA SER A 59 -11.78 -38.75 -8.90
C SER A 59 -11.77 -37.93 -7.62
N SER A 60 -12.88 -37.98 -6.87
CA SER A 60 -12.97 -37.41 -5.53
C SER A 60 -11.85 -37.97 -4.65
N THR A 61 -11.21 -37.08 -3.89
CA THR A 61 -10.17 -37.41 -2.93
C THR A 61 -10.55 -36.82 -1.59
N GLU A 62 -10.59 -37.64 -0.55
CA GLU A 62 -10.74 -37.19 0.83
C GLU A 62 -9.36 -36.82 1.39
N VAL A 63 -9.30 -35.67 2.06
CA VAL A 63 -8.11 -35.16 2.75
C VAL A 63 -8.49 -34.70 4.16
N GLU A 64 -7.55 -34.83 5.07
CA GLU A 64 -7.69 -34.34 6.45
C GLU A 64 -7.43 -32.82 6.48
N GLY A 65 -8.23 -32.13 7.29
CA GLY A 65 -8.09 -30.71 7.60
C GLY A 65 -8.33 -30.46 9.09
N LYS A 66 -8.01 -29.25 9.54
CA LYS A 66 -8.14 -28.82 10.93
C LYS A 66 -9.01 -27.58 11.01
N THR A 67 -10.08 -27.60 11.80
CA THR A 67 -10.95 -26.43 11.98
C THR A 67 -10.75 -25.83 13.37
N TYR A 68 -10.39 -24.55 13.39
CA TYR A 68 -10.27 -23.72 14.58
C TYR A 68 -11.60 -22.98 14.75
N LEU A 69 -12.40 -23.40 15.73
CA LEU A 69 -13.71 -22.80 16.00
C LEU A 69 -13.54 -21.45 16.70
N ASP A 70 -14.34 -20.47 16.27
CA ASP A 70 -14.35 -19.11 16.84
C ASP A 70 -12.94 -18.52 17.09
N LEU A 71 -12.10 -18.54 16.04
CA LEU A 71 -10.70 -18.14 16.12
C LEU A 71 -10.55 -16.72 16.73
N ASP A 72 -9.94 -16.59 17.90
CA ASP A 72 -9.68 -15.29 18.52
C ASP A 72 -8.92 -14.34 17.56
N PRO A 73 -9.26 -13.05 17.50
CA PRO A 73 -8.56 -12.07 16.65
C PRO A 73 -7.04 -12.04 16.83
N LYS A 74 -6.50 -12.33 18.01
CA LYS A 74 -5.03 -12.35 18.23
C LYS A 74 -4.37 -13.67 17.86
N GLY A 75 -5.14 -14.68 17.43
CA GLY A 75 -4.59 -15.97 16.98
C GLY A 75 -4.03 -16.84 18.11
N LYS A 76 -4.36 -16.56 19.37
CA LYS A 76 -3.81 -17.30 20.53
C LYS A 76 -4.07 -18.81 20.46
N ASP A 77 -5.20 -19.18 19.87
CA ASP A 77 -5.64 -20.55 19.71
C ASP A 77 -5.24 -21.18 18.37
N LEU A 78 -4.53 -20.44 17.50
CA LEU A 78 -4.03 -20.93 16.21
C LEU A 78 -2.73 -21.74 16.40
N ASN A 79 -2.84 -22.84 17.14
CA ASN A 79 -1.74 -23.74 17.45
C ASN A 79 -2.08 -25.21 17.14
N GLU A 80 -1.12 -26.12 17.31
CA GLU A 80 -1.28 -27.54 16.93
C GLU A 80 -2.24 -28.34 17.86
N ASP A 81 -2.82 -27.75 18.90
CA ASP A 81 -3.54 -28.51 19.93
C ASP A 81 -5.01 -28.07 20.12
N ASN A 82 -5.46 -26.99 19.49
CA ASN A 82 -6.81 -26.44 19.67
C ASN A 82 -7.64 -26.41 18.36
N TYR A 83 -7.94 -27.59 17.81
CA TYR A 83 -8.77 -27.72 16.60
C TYR A 83 -9.67 -28.96 16.65
N GLU A 84 -10.67 -28.97 15.79
CA GLU A 84 -11.46 -30.15 15.43
C GLU A 84 -10.97 -30.75 14.11
N GLU A 85 -10.81 -32.07 14.10
CA GLU A 85 -10.50 -32.81 12.87
C GLU A 85 -11.64 -32.66 11.88
N THR A 86 -11.31 -32.29 10.65
CA THR A 86 -12.27 -32.01 9.58
C THR A 86 -11.95 -32.89 8.38
N THR A 87 -12.97 -33.46 7.77
CA THR A 87 -12.80 -34.19 6.50
C THR A 87 -13.17 -33.29 5.35
N VAL A 88 -12.31 -33.22 4.33
CA VAL A 88 -12.56 -32.44 3.12
C VAL A 88 -12.52 -33.34 1.90
N SER A 89 -13.63 -33.39 1.17
CA SER A 89 -13.71 -34.05 -0.14
C SER A 89 -13.40 -33.04 -1.23
N ILE A 90 -12.32 -33.25 -1.97
CA ILE A 90 -12.02 -32.52 -3.20
C ILE A 90 -12.55 -33.36 -4.36
N GLU A 91 -13.69 -32.98 -4.91
CA GLU A 91 -14.37 -33.70 -5.98
C GLU A 91 -13.72 -33.43 -7.33
N LYS A 92 -13.36 -32.16 -7.56
CA LYS A 92 -12.78 -31.69 -8.80
C LYS A 92 -11.80 -30.57 -8.53
N MET A 93 -10.65 -30.64 -9.18
CA MET A 93 -9.78 -29.49 -9.33
C MET A 93 -9.26 -29.46 -10.77
N GLU A 94 -9.40 -28.30 -11.41
CA GLU A 94 -8.99 -28.08 -12.79
C GLU A 94 -8.14 -26.83 -12.86
N VAL A 95 -6.97 -26.95 -13.50
CA VAL A 95 -6.12 -25.80 -13.83
C VAL A 95 -6.02 -25.69 -15.34
N LYS A 96 -6.40 -24.52 -15.85
CA LYS A 96 -6.36 -24.17 -17.26
C LYS A 96 -5.73 -22.80 -17.45
N ARG A 97 -4.49 -22.80 -17.96
CA ARG A 97 -3.65 -21.59 -18.05
C ARG A 97 -3.39 -21.05 -16.63
N SER A 98 -3.74 -19.79 -16.36
CA SER A 98 -3.71 -19.20 -15.03
C SER A 98 -5.00 -19.44 -14.23
N LYS A 99 -6.06 -20.01 -14.82
CA LYS A 99 -7.34 -20.16 -14.12
C LYS A 99 -7.39 -21.48 -13.38
N ILE A 100 -7.92 -21.45 -12.17
CA ILE A 100 -8.13 -22.62 -11.33
C ILE A 100 -9.59 -22.67 -10.85
N THR A 101 -10.14 -23.87 -10.79
CA THR A 101 -11.43 -24.16 -10.18
C THR A 101 -11.32 -25.37 -9.27
N ILE A 102 -11.91 -25.30 -8.08
CA ILE A 102 -11.92 -26.37 -7.08
C ILE A 102 -13.36 -26.56 -6.58
N GLU A 103 -13.90 -27.77 -6.68
CA GLU A 103 -15.21 -28.13 -6.17
C GLU A 103 -15.03 -29.20 -5.09
N GLY A 104 -15.76 -29.06 -3.98
CA GLY A 104 -15.65 -29.97 -2.87
C GLY A 104 -16.64 -29.70 -1.75
N ALA A 105 -16.47 -30.46 -0.67
CA ALA A 105 -17.26 -30.36 0.54
C ALA A 105 -16.36 -30.51 1.76
N LEU A 106 -16.72 -29.80 2.82
CA LEU A 106 -16.04 -29.77 4.10
C LEU A 106 -17.01 -30.24 5.18
N SER A 107 -16.56 -31.16 6.04
CA SER A 107 -17.39 -31.72 7.11
C SER A 107 -16.68 -31.79 8.45
N TYR A 108 -17.29 -31.16 9.46
CA TYR A 108 -16.96 -31.22 10.89
C TYR A 108 -18.27 -31.10 11.70
N ASP A 109 -18.30 -31.66 12.91
CA ASP A 109 -19.46 -31.64 13.83
C ASP A 109 -20.82 -32.06 13.18
N ASP A 110 -20.80 -33.13 12.36
CA ASP A 110 -21.95 -33.63 11.59
C ASP A 110 -22.58 -32.62 10.59
N GLU A 111 -21.99 -31.44 10.42
CA GLU A 111 -22.34 -30.47 9.38
C GLU A 111 -21.52 -30.74 8.11
N GLU A 112 -22.14 -30.54 6.93
CA GLU A 112 -21.46 -30.56 5.64
C GLU A 112 -21.72 -29.23 4.93
N SER A 113 -20.65 -28.60 4.45
CA SER A 113 -20.70 -27.35 3.71
C SER A 113 -19.92 -27.47 2.41
N THR A 114 -20.60 -27.26 1.27
CA THR A 114 -19.99 -27.36 -0.06
C THR A 114 -19.34 -26.05 -0.49
N PHE A 115 -18.23 -26.11 -1.21
CA PHE A 115 -17.56 -24.95 -1.81
C PHE A 115 -17.34 -25.12 -3.32
N SER A 116 -17.35 -24.00 -4.04
CA SER A 116 -17.01 -23.93 -5.46
C SER A 116 -16.06 -22.76 -5.69
N LEU A 117 -14.77 -23.02 -5.53
CA LEU A 117 -13.73 -21.99 -5.58
C LEU A 117 -13.30 -21.78 -7.02
N SER A 118 -13.16 -20.52 -7.42
CA SER A 118 -12.57 -20.20 -8.73
C SER A 118 -11.81 -18.88 -8.70
N GLY A 119 -10.75 -18.82 -9.50
CA GLY A 119 -9.89 -17.65 -9.53
C GLY A 119 -8.69 -17.79 -10.46
N GLU A 120 -7.70 -16.94 -10.24
CA GLU A 120 -6.47 -16.90 -11.00
C GLU A 120 -5.26 -17.23 -10.13
N LEU A 121 -4.33 -17.99 -10.71
CA LEU A 121 -3.03 -18.32 -10.16
C LEU A 121 -2.02 -17.26 -10.58
N LYS A 122 -1.24 -16.83 -9.60
CA LYS A 122 -0.12 -15.90 -9.68
C LYS A 122 1.16 -16.62 -9.24
N SER A 123 2.32 -16.15 -9.67
CA SER A 123 3.60 -16.62 -9.11
C SER A 123 3.83 -16.00 -7.74
N GLY A 124 4.41 -16.75 -6.80
CA GLY A 124 4.81 -16.18 -5.51
C GLY A 124 5.82 -15.05 -5.68
N ASN A 125 5.85 -14.12 -4.72
CA ASN A 125 6.78 -13.01 -4.79
C ASN A 125 8.23 -13.53 -4.77
N LYS A 126 9.02 -13.14 -5.77
CA LYS A 126 10.43 -13.55 -5.95
C LYS A 126 10.65 -15.07 -5.88
N SER A 127 9.65 -15.88 -6.23
CA SER A 127 9.76 -17.34 -6.30
C SER A 127 9.00 -17.92 -7.49
N ASN A 128 9.68 -18.81 -8.20
CA ASN A 128 9.08 -19.65 -9.24
C ASN A 128 8.58 -21.00 -8.69
N GLY A 129 8.87 -21.28 -7.42
CA GLY A 129 8.45 -22.50 -6.74
C GLY A 129 7.10 -22.38 -6.03
N ILE A 130 6.49 -21.19 -6.00
CA ILE A 130 5.25 -20.92 -5.29
C ILE A 130 4.19 -20.43 -6.30
N LEU A 131 2.99 -20.99 -6.22
CA LEU A 131 1.82 -20.52 -6.93
C LEU A 131 0.76 -20.11 -5.92
N VAL A 132 0.29 -18.87 -6.01
CA VAL A 132 -0.74 -18.32 -5.10
C VAL A 132 -2.02 -18.10 -5.89
N GLY A 133 -3.16 -18.51 -5.35
CA GLY A 133 -4.46 -18.33 -5.98
C GLY A 133 -5.32 -17.29 -5.29
N ASN A 134 -5.81 -16.33 -6.05
CA ASN A 134 -6.86 -15.40 -5.59
C ASN A 134 -8.21 -16.00 -5.98
N LEU A 135 -8.76 -16.82 -5.08
CA LEU A 135 -9.99 -17.57 -5.33
C LEU A 135 -11.17 -16.94 -4.60
N GLU A 136 -12.35 -17.11 -5.17
CA GLU A 136 -13.62 -16.77 -4.53
C GLU A 136 -14.51 -18.01 -4.51
N ASP A 137 -15.21 -18.23 -3.40
CA ASP A 137 -16.26 -19.25 -3.32
C ASP A 137 -17.54 -18.76 -4.01
N LYS A 138 -17.94 -19.44 -5.08
CA LYS A 138 -19.15 -19.13 -5.85
C LYS A 138 -20.43 -19.61 -5.16
N ASN A 139 -20.31 -20.46 -4.14
CA ASN A 139 -21.43 -20.83 -3.29
C ASN A 139 -21.68 -19.82 -2.16
N ASP A 140 -20.75 -18.87 -1.95
CA ASP A 140 -20.83 -17.84 -0.90
C ASP A 140 -20.91 -18.42 0.53
N ASN A 141 -20.34 -19.62 0.73
CA ASN A 141 -20.29 -20.26 2.06
C ASN A 141 -18.99 -19.95 2.79
N PHE A 142 -17.91 -19.66 2.05
CA PHE A 142 -16.59 -19.42 2.62
C PHE A 142 -15.92 -18.16 2.05
N ASP A 143 -15.16 -17.47 2.90
CA ASP A 143 -14.11 -16.58 2.47
C ASP A 143 -12.82 -17.38 2.28
N VAL A 144 -12.20 -17.26 1.10
CA VAL A 144 -10.94 -17.96 0.80
C VAL A 144 -9.79 -17.10 1.32
N ILE A 145 -9.23 -17.52 2.45
CA ILE A 145 -8.15 -16.79 3.11
C ILE A 145 -6.84 -16.97 2.35
N HIS A 146 -6.55 -18.21 1.96
CA HIS A 146 -5.32 -18.53 1.24
C HIS A 146 -5.51 -19.78 0.38
N PHE A 147 -4.93 -19.73 -0.82
CA PHE A 147 -4.68 -20.92 -1.63
C PHE A 147 -3.27 -20.84 -2.18
N SER A 148 -2.48 -21.90 -1.98
CA SER A 148 -1.18 -22.01 -2.64
C SER A 148 -0.80 -23.44 -3.00
N ILE A 149 0.16 -23.53 -3.92
CA ILE A 149 0.86 -24.75 -4.28
C ILE A 149 2.35 -24.45 -4.22
N ASP A 150 3.03 -25.04 -3.24
CA ASP A 150 4.39 -24.70 -2.86
C ASP A 150 5.33 -25.87 -3.15
N SER A 151 6.27 -25.69 -4.05
CA SER A 151 7.42 -26.59 -4.24
C SER A 151 8.69 -26.10 -3.52
N GLU A 152 8.69 -24.83 -3.07
CA GLU A 152 9.73 -24.18 -2.28
C GLU A 152 9.14 -23.69 -0.94
N ASN A 153 9.04 -24.59 0.05
CA ASN A 153 8.32 -24.33 1.30
C ASN A 153 9.06 -23.46 2.34
N ASP A 154 10.24 -22.92 1.99
CA ASP A 154 11.09 -22.18 2.92
C ASP A 154 10.58 -20.76 3.23
N ARG A 155 9.58 -20.28 2.49
CA ARG A 155 9.10 -18.89 2.52
C ARG A 155 7.61 -18.76 2.77
N THR A 156 6.93 -19.85 3.11
CA THR A 156 5.48 -19.86 3.26
C THR A 156 5.07 -20.45 4.61
N ILE A 157 4.02 -19.86 5.19
CA ILE A 157 3.49 -20.30 6.48
C ILE A 157 2.84 -21.67 6.31
N THR A 158 3.24 -22.61 7.17
CA THR A 158 2.63 -23.94 7.27
C THR A 158 2.21 -24.13 8.72
N LEU A 159 0.92 -24.37 8.95
CA LEU A 159 0.35 -24.50 10.29
C LEU A 159 0.65 -25.87 10.89
N ASP A 160 0.71 -26.94 10.09
CA ASP A 160 1.24 -28.23 10.53
C ASP A 160 2.77 -28.25 10.36
N LYS A 161 3.51 -27.91 11.42
CA LYS A 161 4.97 -27.75 11.34
C LYS A 161 5.66 -29.07 10.99
N LYS A 162 5.17 -30.20 11.50
CA LYS A 162 5.72 -31.53 11.18
C LYS A 162 5.59 -31.84 9.70
N LYS A 163 4.43 -31.54 9.11
CA LYS A 163 4.18 -31.65 7.67
C LYS A 163 5.09 -30.72 6.88
N GLY A 164 5.19 -29.44 7.27
CA GLY A 164 6.08 -28.46 6.64
C GLY A 164 7.55 -28.89 6.63
N GLU A 165 8.09 -29.32 7.78
CA GLU A 165 9.46 -29.82 7.90
C GLU A 165 9.72 -31.05 7.02
N LYS A 166 8.77 -31.99 6.97
CA LYS A 166 8.87 -33.19 6.14
C LYS A 166 8.90 -32.85 4.65
N VAL A 167 7.96 -32.01 4.20
CA VAL A 167 7.89 -31.59 2.79
C VAL A 167 9.17 -30.86 2.40
N LYS A 168 9.65 -29.93 3.23
CA LYS A 168 10.93 -29.22 3.03
C LYS A 168 12.10 -30.18 2.88
N LYS A 169 12.25 -31.14 3.80
CA LYS A 169 13.33 -32.13 3.79
C LYS A 169 13.33 -33.02 2.55
N ASN A 170 12.15 -33.35 2.04
CA ASN A 170 11.98 -34.23 0.89
C ASN A 170 11.88 -33.48 -0.45
N ASN A 171 11.87 -32.14 -0.43
CA ASN A 171 11.61 -31.30 -1.60
C ASN A 171 10.31 -31.70 -2.33
N GLU A 172 9.25 -31.90 -1.53
CA GLU A 172 7.92 -32.27 -1.99
C GLU A 172 7.05 -31.03 -2.23
N VAL A 173 5.94 -31.21 -2.94
CA VAL A 173 4.93 -30.16 -3.14
C VAL A 173 3.96 -30.15 -1.97
N LEU A 174 3.55 -28.98 -1.50
CA LEU A 174 2.48 -28.79 -0.52
C LEU A 174 1.36 -27.97 -1.14
N LEU A 175 0.13 -28.48 -1.11
CA LEU A 175 -1.05 -27.67 -1.40
C LEU A 175 -1.62 -27.15 -0.08
N LYS A 176 -1.95 -25.85 -0.07
CA LYS A 176 -2.58 -25.17 1.06
C LYS A 176 -3.91 -24.59 0.60
N LEU A 177 -4.98 -24.86 1.36
CA LEU A 177 -6.29 -24.26 1.16
C LEU A 177 -6.86 -23.89 2.53
N TYR A 178 -6.97 -22.59 2.79
CA TYR A 178 -7.47 -22.06 4.05
C TYR A 178 -8.77 -21.31 3.82
N LEU A 179 -9.80 -21.72 4.56
CA LEU A 179 -11.18 -21.26 4.38
C LEU A 179 -11.70 -20.71 5.72
N MET A 180 -12.42 -19.60 5.66
CA MET A 180 -13.19 -19.08 6.80
C MET A 180 -14.68 -19.21 6.47
N LYS A 181 -15.46 -19.87 7.33
CA LYS A 181 -16.92 -19.98 7.13
C LYS A 181 -17.57 -18.60 7.27
N LYS A 182 -18.38 -18.20 6.29
CA LYS A 182 -18.97 -16.85 6.29
C LYS A 182 -19.89 -16.64 7.48
N GLY A 183 -19.79 -15.46 8.09
CA GLY A 183 -20.59 -15.09 9.26
C GLY A 183 -20.12 -15.76 10.56
N THR A 184 -19.05 -16.55 10.55
CA THR A 184 -18.39 -17.09 11.74
C THR A 184 -16.90 -16.75 11.70
N ARG A 185 -16.15 -17.18 12.73
CA ARG A 185 -14.68 -17.17 12.74
C ARG A 185 -14.12 -18.60 12.75
N ASP A 186 -14.87 -19.54 12.17
CA ASP A 186 -14.45 -20.92 12.04
C ASP A 186 -13.48 -21.03 10.87
N PHE A 187 -12.21 -21.23 11.21
CA PHE A 187 -11.10 -21.22 10.27
C PHE A 187 -10.63 -22.64 10.00
N THR A 188 -10.80 -23.12 8.78
CA THR A 188 -10.36 -24.46 8.37
C THR A 188 -9.09 -24.40 7.55
N VAL A 189 -8.15 -25.26 7.93
CA VAL A 189 -6.80 -25.39 7.37
C VAL A 189 -6.66 -26.75 6.70
N ILE A 190 -6.37 -26.74 5.40
CA ILE A 190 -6.16 -27.96 4.62
C ILE A 190 -4.76 -27.90 4.00
N GLU A 191 -3.91 -28.84 4.40
CA GLU A 191 -2.53 -28.92 3.95
C GLU A 191 -2.24 -30.33 3.43
N VAL A 192 -2.05 -30.48 2.11
CA VAL A 192 -1.92 -31.79 1.45
C VAL A 192 -0.50 -31.98 0.94
N GLU A 193 0.21 -32.98 1.47
CA GLU A 193 1.55 -33.37 1.03
C GLU A 193 1.52 -34.10 -0.31
N ASN A 194 2.42 -33.70 -1.21
CA ASN A 194 2.67 -34.29 -2.52
C ASN A 194 1.38 -34.80 -3.21
N PRO A 195 0.39 -33.90 -3.39
CA PRO A 195 -0.91 -34.29 -3.93
C PRO A 195 -0.68 -34.91 -5.31
N LYS A 196 -1.06 -36.19 -5.46
CA LYS A 196 -0.82 -36.99 -6.68
C LYS A 196 -1.38 -36.36 -7.96
N PHE A 197 -2.28 -35.41 -7.78
CA PHE A 197 -2.98 -34.71 -8.82
C PHE A 197 -2.32 -33.41 -9.28
N ILE A 198 -1.26 -32.95 -8.62
CA ILE A 198 -0.48 -31.79 -9.06
C ILE A 198 0.74 -32.28 -9.85
N ASP A 199 0.81 -31.91 -11.14
CA ASP A 199 1.98 -32.17 -11.98
C ASP A 199 3.01 -31.06 -11.76
N SER A 200 4.28 -31.42 -11.53
CA SER A 200 5.40 -30.46 -11.42
C SER A 200 5.57 -29.57 -12.66
N LYS A 201 5.00 -29.96 -13.81
CA LYS A 201 4.89 -29.09 -14.99
C LYS A 201 4.10 -27.80 -14.74
N LEU A 202 3.29 -27.73 -13.69
CA LEU A 202 2.54 -26.53 -13.31
C LEU A 202 3.48 -25.35 -13.01
N PHE A 203 4.65 -25.62 -12.43
CA PHE A 203 5.65 -24.59 -12.14
C PHE A 203 6.44 -24.11 -13.36
N LYS A 204 6.33 -24.78 -14.52
CA LYS A 204 7.07 -24.37 -15.73
C LYS A 204 6.50 -23.13 -16.42
N VAL A 205 5.35 -22.63 -15.95
CA VAL A 205 4.68 -21.44 -16.51
C VAL A 205 4.69 -20.25 -15.55
N THR A 206 5.32 -20.36 -14.38
CA THR A 206 5.33 -19.32 -13.34
C THR A 206 5.93 -18.01 -13.85
N ASP A 207 7.00 -18.06 -14.64
CA ASP A 207 7.65 -16.89 -15.27
C ASP A 207 6.71 -16.05 -16.17
N LYS A 208 5.52 -16.58 -16.50
CA LYS A 208 4.52 -15.92 -17.34
C LYS A 208 3.30 -15.46 -16.56
N LEU A 209 3.22 -15.79 -15.28
CA LEU A 209 2.14 -15.35 -14.41
C LEU A 209 2.50 -13.97 -13.84
N GLU A 210 1.46 -13.22 -13.46
CA GLU A 210 1.67 -12.02 -12.66
C GLU A 210 2.12 -12.42 -11.26
N SER A 211 2.91 -11.56 -10.61
CA SER A 211 3.30 -11.78 -9.21
C SER A 211 2.09 -11.66 -8.30
N ALA A 212 2.02 -12.52 -7.29
CA ALA A 212 1.07 -12.41 -6.21
C ALA A 212 1.34 -11.12 -5.43
N GLU A 213 0.26 -10.51 -4.91
CA GLU A 213 0.41 -9.42 -3.96
C GLU A 213 0.91 -9.99 -2.63
N HIS A 214 1.69 -9.21 -1.88
CA HIS A 214 2.26 -9.62 -0.61
C HIS A 214 1.21 -10.23 0.34
N ARG A 215 0.05 -9.55 0.49
CA ARG A 215 -1.07 -9.99 1.33
C ARG A 215 -1.68 -11.34 0.93
N ASP A 216 -1.59 -11.73 -0.35
CA ASP A 216 -2.12 -13.02 -0.80
C ASP A 216 -1.20 -14.19 -0.44
N GLN A 217 0.11 -13.95 -0.43
CA GLN A 217 1.11 -14.91 0.03
C GLN A 217 1.16 -14.99 1.56
N TYR A 218 1.14 -13.83 2.24
CA TYR A 218 1.22 -13.68 3.69
C TYR A 218 -0.17 -13.38 4.27
N TRP A 219 -1.01 -14.42 4.26
CA TRP A 219 -2.46 -14.32 4.51
C TRP A 219 -2.85 -13.97 5.95
N TYR A 220 -1.95 -14.06 6.93
CA TYR A 220 -2.29 -13.96 8.36
C TYR A 220 -2.97 -12.65 8.73
N SER A 221 -2.58 -11.53 8.10
CA SER A 221 -3.20 -10.23 8.33
C SER A 221 -4.70 -10.27 8.00
N LYS A 222 -5.14 -11.08 7.03
CA LYS A 222 -6.55 -11.22 6.64
C LYS A 222 -7.45 -11.71 7.79
N ILE A 223 -6.91 -12.44 8.78
CA ILE A 223 -7.73 -13.07 9.84
C ILE A 223 -7.29 -12.72 11.27
N LEU A 224 -6.09 -12.15 11.44
CA LEU A 224 -5.51 -11.84 12.75
C LEU A 224 -5.28 -10.33 12.92
N GLU A 225 -5.43 -9.85 14.15
CA GLU A 225 -5.14 -8.49 14.57
C GLU A 225 -3.71 -8.42 15.12
N PRO A 226 -2.84 -7.55 14.60
CA PRO A 226 -1.47 -7.48 15.08
C PRO A 226 -1.34 -6.91 16.50
N GLU A 227 -0.27 -7.26 17.19
CA GLU A 227 0.32 -6.39 18.20
C GLU A 227 1.13 -5.30 17.50
N ILE A 228 0.88 -4.03 17.84
CA ILE A 228 1.47 -2.88 17.15
C ILE A 228 2.48 -2.20 18.07
N GLU A 229 3.74 -2.20 17.66
CA GLU A 229 4.82 -1.44 18.28
C GLU A 229 5.21 -0.26 17.37
N ILE A 230 5.42 0.91 17.96
CA ILE A 230 5.82 2.13 17.23
C ILE A 230 7.02 2.73 17.92
N ILE A 231 8.10 2.88 17.17
CA ILE A 231 9.37 3.44 17.65
C ILE A 231 9.65 4.70 16.83
N GLU A 232 9.96 5.80 17.52
CA GLU A 232 10.43 7.02 16.88
C GLU A 232 11.92 7.19 17.12
N GLU A 233 12.66 7.35 16.04
CA GLU A 233 14.10 7.55 16.03
C GLU A 233 14.40 8.92 15.45
N GLU A 234 14.97 9.80 16.27
CA GLU A 234 15.49 11.08 15.81
C GLU A 234 16.87 10.89 15.18
N ASP A 235 17.01 11.25 13.91
CA ASP A 235 18.33 11.29 13.28
C ASP A 235 19.15 12.43 13.87
N THR A 236 20.35 12.12 14.35
CA THR A 236 21.30 13.16 14.76
C THR A 236 21.77 13.92 13.51
N PRO A 237 21.68 15.26 13.43
CA PRO A 237 22.05 16.00 12.24
C PRO A 237 23.56 15.90 12.04
N LYS A 238 24.01 15.64 10.81
CA LYS A 238 25.43 15.73 10.45
C LYS A 238 25.93 17.17 10.28
N ASN A 239 25.15 18.19 10.65
CA ASN A 239 25.37 19.57 10.21
C ASN A 239 25.89 20.54 11.28
N ILE A 240 26.35 20.06 12.44
CA ILE A 240 27.12 20.90 13.36
C ILE A 240 28.59 20.52 13.20
N SER A 241 29.33 21.28 12.41
CA SER A 241 30.79 21.25 12.49
C SER A 241 31.20 21.66 13.90
N ALA A 242 32.19 20.98 14.47
CA ALA A 242 32.64 21.17 15.85
C ALA A 242 33.16 22.59 16.18
N ASP A 243 33.27 23.45 15.17
CA ASP A 243 33.73 24.84 15.24
C ASP A 243 32.59 25.88 15.32
N GLY A 244 31.32 25.46 15.24
CA GLY A 244 30.16 26.37 15.35
C GLY A 244 29.98 27.30 14.14
N GLU A 245 30.66 27.04 13.02
CA GLU A 245 30.38 27.72 11.76
C GLU A 245 29.20 27.07 11.05
N PHE A 246 28.15 27.86 10.80
CA PHE A 246 26.99 27.40 10.03
C PHE A 246 27.43 27.06 8.60
N SER A 247 27.29 25.79 8.22
CA SER A 247 27.46 25.31 6.85
C SER A 247 26.59 26.13 5.89
N THR A 248 27.12 26.46 4.71
CA THR A 248 26.37 27.14 3.63
C THR A 248 25.40 26.21 2.89
N MET A 249 25.24 24.96 3.34
CA MET A 249 24.24 24.03 2.83
C MET A 249 22.87 24.29 3.50
N ALA A 250 21.78 23.97 2.79
CA ALA A 250 20.42 24.08 3.31
C ALA A 250 20.29 23.43 4.70
N LEU A 251 19.54 24.04 5.61
CA LEU A 251 19.20 23.40 6.88
C LEU A 251 18.23 22.26 6.59
N GLN A 252 18.54 21.09 7.11
CA GLN A 252 17.61 19.97 7.18
C GLN A 252 17.23 19.81 8.65
N SER A 253 15.93 19.71 8.93
CA SER A 253 15.45 19.33 10.26
C SER A 253 16.05 17.97 10.62
N HIS A 254 16.06 17.63 11.91
CA HIS A 254 16.28 16.25 12.30
C HIS A 254 15.24 15.41 11.53
N GLY A 255 15.69 14.49 10.69
CA GLY A 255 14.78 13.53 10.09
C GLY A 255 14.21 12.70 11.23
N ILE A 256 12.89 12.59 11.30
CA ILE A 256 12.27 11.66 12.25
C ILE A 256 11.88 10.42 11.46
N THR A 257 12.48 9.30 11.83
CA THR A 257 12.09 7.98 11.32
C THR A 257 11.10 7.37 12.31
N THR A 258 9.93 6.96 11.82
CA THR A 258 8.97 6.17 12.59
C THR A 258 8.99 4.75 12.07
N VAL A 259 9.34 3.81 12.94
CA VAL A 259 9.30 2.37 12.69
C VAL A 259 7.97 1.85 13.21
N HIS A 260 7.11 1.41 12.30
CA HIS A 260 5.87 0.71 12.62
C HIS A 260 6.12 -0.79 12.53
N LYS A 261 5.88 -1.55 13.62
CA LYS A 261 5.95 -3.01 13.61
C LYS A 261 4.59 -3.60 13.91
N PHE A 262 4.18 -4.55 13.08
CA PHE A 262 2.95 -5.33 13.22
C PHE A 262 3.35 -6.78 13.47
N ARG A 263 3.07 -7.29 14.67
CA ARG A 263 3.46 -8.63 15.12
C ARG A 263 2.25 -9.55 15.18
N TYR A 264 2.41 -10.74 14.61
CA TYR A 264 1.37 -11.76 14.51
C TYR A 264 1.88 -13.08 15.05
N GLU A 265 1.10 -13.73 15.90
CA GLU A 265 1.39 -15.07 16.38
C GLU A 265 0.70 -16.09 15.46
N VAL A 266 1.50 -16.85 14.70
CA VAL A 266 0.99 -17.79 13.69
C VAL A 266 1.79 -19.08 13.77
N ALA A 267 1.11 -20.23 13.94
CA ALA A 267 1.76 -21.53 14.09
C ALA A 267 2.75 -21.61 15.28
N GLY A 268 2.70 -20.70 16.24
CA GLY A 268 3.68 -20.58 17.32
C GLY A 268 5.03 -19.98 16.89
N ASP A 269 5.08 -19.29 15.75
CA ASP A 269 6.15 -18.35 15.38
C ASP A 269 5.59 -16.92 15.43
N THR A 270 6.46 -15.93 15.63
CA THR A 270 6.09 -14.52 15.61
C THR A 270 6.45 -13.89 14.27
N TRP A 271 5.46 -13.59 13.45
CA TRP A 271 5.63 -12.90 12.17
C TRP A 271 5.60 -11.39 12.39
N THR A 272 6.56 -10.66 11.82
CA THR A 272 6.68 -9.21 11.96
C THR A 272 6.74 -8.54 10.61
N GLU A 273 5.78 -7.68 10.32
CA GLU A 273 5.86 -6.69 9.24
C GLU A 273 6.39 -5.37 9.80
N LYS A 274 7.51 -4.90 9.29
CA LYS A 274 8.17 -3.65 9.67
C LYS A 274 8.00 -2.64 8.53
N PHE A 275 7.47 -1.47 8.84
CA PHE A 275 7.23 -0.39 7.88
C PHE A 275 7.82 0.91 8.40
N ASN A 276 8.92 1.36 7.79
CA ASN A 276 9.65 2.55 8.21
C ASN A 276 9.24 3.74 7.35
N THR A 277 8.80 4.80 8.02
CA THR A 277 8.52 6.07 7.37
C THR A 277 9.44 7.15 7.89
N ARG A 278 9.70 8.15 7.05
CA ARG A 278 10.54 9.28 7.41
C ARG A 278 9.89 10.60 7.04
N ARG A 279 10.01 11.55 7.95
CA ARG A 279 9.51 12.92 7.83
C ARG A 279 10.68 13.89 7.87
N THR A 280 10.75 14.80 6.90
CA THR A 280 11.82 15.81 6.83
C THR A 280 11.27 17.19 6.45
N ILE A 281 11.92 18.24 6.95
CA ILE A 281 11.84 19.60 6.43
C ILE A 281 13.25 20.00 5.99
N GLU A 282 13.38 20.50 4.76
CA GLU A 282 14.58 21.14 4.24
C GLU A 282 14.27 22.60 3.91
N GLY A 283 15.15 23.53 4.27
CA GLY A 283 14.91 24.94 4.02
C GLY A 283 16.19 25.78 4.09
N PRO A 284 16.10 27.07 3.76
CA PRO A 284 17.24 27.97 3.85
C PRO A 284 17.64 28.20 5.30
N ASP A 285 18.93 28.38 5.57
CA ASP A 285 19.42 28.81 6.87
C ASP A 285 19.01 30.25 7.20
N ARG A 286 18.74 31.06 6.17
CA ARG A 286 18.39 32.47 6.29
C ARG A 286 17.39 32.91 5.22
N ILE A 287 16.43 33.75 5.60
CA ILE A 287 15.55 34.44 4.65
C ILE A 287 15.62 35.96 4.86
N SER A 288 15.53 36.71 3.76
CA SER A 288 15.46 38.19 3.78
C SER A 288 14.10 38.73 3.36
N SER A 289 13.29 37.92 2.68
CA SER A 289 11.95 38.31 2.22
C SER A 289 11.06 37.09 2.04
N SER A 290 11.61 36.01 1.47
CA SER A 290 10.97 34.70 1.42
C SER A 290 12.00 33.57 1.41
N GLY A 291 11.59 32.37 1.85
CA GLY A 291 12.31 31.12 1.71
C GLY A 291 11.38 29.96 1.36
N GLU A 292 11.93 28.94 0.72
CA GLU A 292 11.21 27.72 0.34
C GLU A 292 11.60 26.59 1.29
N PHE A 293 10.58 25.91 1.82
CA PHE A 293 10.71 24.79 2.73
C PHE A 293 10.14 23.56 2.03
N VAL A 294 11.01 22.60 1.73
CA VAL A 294 10.65 21.31 1.14
C VAL A 294 10.32 20.36 2.27
N VAL A 295 9.11 19.82 2.24
CA VAL A 295 8.58 18.91 3.25
C VAL A 295 8.35 17.56 2.59
N LYS A 296 8.82 16.49 3.22
CA LYS A 296 8.66 15.12 2.69
C LYS A 296 8.14 14.17 3.74
N PHE A 297 7.25 13.27 3.32
CA PHE A 297 6.83 12.11 4.09
C PHE A 297 6.84 10.87 3.19
N TYR A 298 7.72 9.92 3.48
CA TYR A 298 8.02 8.82 2.56
C TYR A 298 8.37 7.53 3.29
N VAL A 299 8.27 6.41 2.57
CA VAL A 299 8.71 5.09 3.04
C VAL A 299 10.19 4.95 2.79
N THR A 300 10.96 4.62 3.83
CA THR A 300 12.41 4.38 3.72
C THR A 300 12.76 2.92 3.55
N GLU A 301 12.01 2.05 4.20
CA GLU A 301 12.30 0.62 4.31
C GLU A 301 11.02 -0.09 4.69
N GLU A 302 10.84 -1.29 4.17
CA GLU A 302 9.83 -2.21 4.65
C GLU A 302 10.41 -3.63 4.63
N GLU A 303 9.88 -4.51 5.49
CA GLU A 303 10.41 -5.86 5.66
C GLU A 303 9.36 -6.76 6.29
N THR A 304 9.32 -8.02 5.84
CA THR A 304 8.62 -9.10 6.53
C THR A 304 9.63 -10.12 7.04
N SER A 305 9.54 -10.40 8.34
CA SER A 305 10.38 -11.39 9.03
C SER A 305 9.53 -12.31 9.89
N TYR A 306 10.11 -13.44 10.31
CA TYR A 306 9.54 -14.24 11.39
C TYR A 306 10.63 -14.63 12.39
N GLU A 307 10.24 -14.68 13.66
CA GLU A 307 11.02 -15.23 14.77
C GLU A 307 10.47 -16.63 15.07
N ASP A 308 11.32 -17.65 15.00
CA ASP A 308 10.90 -19.01 15.33
C ASP A 308 10.82 -19.24 16.84
N ARG A 309 10.32 -20.40 17.25
CA ARG A 309 10.22 -20.78 18.68
C ARG A 309 11.55 -20.81 19.44
N TYR A 310 12.70 -20.77 18.76
CA TYR A 310 14.03 -20.74 19.36
C TYR A 310 14.58 -19.31 19.49
N GLY A 311 13.88 -18.32 18.95
CA GLY A 311 14.26 -16.92 18.95
C GLY A 311 15.16 -16.53 17.76
N ASP A 312 15.29 -17.40 16.75
CA ASP A 312 16.04 -17.07 15.54
C ASP A 312 15.15 -16.25 14.59
N VAL A 313 15.66 -15.11 14.13
CA VAL A 313 14.94 -14.17 13.23
C VAL A 313 15.36 -14.36 11.78
N TYR A 314 14.38 -14.52 10.90
CA TYR A 314 14.57 -14.72 9.47
C TYR A 314 13.82 -13.66 8.67
N ILE A 315 14.53 -12.93 7.81
CA ILE A 315 13.92 -12.02 6.83
C ILE A 315 13.46 -12.85 5.63
N VAL A 316 12.17 -12.77 5.29
CA VAL A 316 11.57 -13.59 4.22
C VAL A 316 11.08 -12.76 3.04
N ASP A 317 10.80 -11.48 3.24
CA ASP A 317 10.49 -10.53 2.17
C ASP A 317 10.92 -9.10 2.52
N ASP A 318 11.08 -8.26 1.51
CA ASP A 318 11.35 -6.81 1.65
C ASP A 318 10.10 -5.96 1.35
N GLU A 319 8.93 -6.58 1.45
CA GLU A 319 7.59 -6.00 1.26
C GLU A 319 6.75 -6.23 2.52
N THR A 320 5.69 -5.43 2.68
CA THR A 320 4.68 -5.60 3.74
C THR A 320 3.26 -5.44 3.19
N SER A 321 2.26 -5.77 4.00
CA SER A 321 0.85 -5.45 3.71
C SER A 321 0.48 -4.02 4.13
N THR A 322 1.43 -3.25 4.67
CA THR A 322 1.19 -1.97 5.34
C THR A 322 1.00 -0.83 4.35
N ALA A 323 0.07 0.08 4.64
CA ALA A 323 -0.22 1.24 3.82
C ALA A 323 -0.55 2.47 4.67
N ILE A 324 -0.20 3.66 4.18
CA ILE A 324 -0.62 4.95 4.76
C ILE A 324 -1.54 5.69 3.78
N GLY A 325 -2.64 6.23 4.29
CA GLY A 325 -3.60 7.04 3.52
C GLY A 325 -4.68 6.22 2.79
N ARG A 326 -4.81 4.91 3.07
CA ARG A 326 -5.83 4.05 2.44
C ARG A 326 -7.24 4.30 3.01
N PHE A 327 -7.38 4.41 4.33
CA PHE A 327 -8.68 4.48 5.01
C PHE A 327 -8.97 5.82 5.68
N GLY A 328 -8.13 6.82 5.43
CA GLY A 328 -8.31 8.17 5.91
C GLY A 328 -7.43 9.14 5.15
N ASP A 329 -7.83 10.41 5.20
CA ASP A 329 -7.08 11.48 4.57
C ASP A 329 -5.66 11.57 5.17
N THR A 330 -4.67 11.83 4.32
CA THR A 330 -3.33 12.22 4.77
C THR A 330 -3.18 13.73 4.65
N ILE A 331 -2.89 14.39 5.77
CA ILE A 331 -2.80 15.84 5.87
C ILE A 331 -1.36 16.23 6.19
N VAL A 332 -0.78 17.12 5.39
CA VAL A 332 0.50 17.76 5.67
C VAL A 332 0.28 19.26 5.85
N GLN A 333 0.41 19.73 7.08
CA GLN A 333 0.04 21.06 7.52
C GLN A 333 1.27 21.86 7.95
N GLY A 334 1.57 22.95 7.25
CA GLY A 334 2.61 23.89 7.63
C GLY A 334 2.04 25.11 8.35
N TRP A 335 2.74 25.61 9.37
CA TRP A 335 2.44 26.92 9.98
C TRP A 335 3.71 27.68 10.40
N VAL A 336 3.52 28.98 10.55
CA VAL A 336 4.59 29.96 10.79
C VAL A 336 4.25 30.86 11.96
N GLU A 337 5.26 31.60 12.44
CA GLU A 337 5.09 32.50 13.57
C GLU A 337 4.28 33.78 13.26
N SER A 338 4.10 34.59 14.29
CA SER A 338 3.21 35.74 14.34
C SER A 338 3.46 36.82 13.28
N ASP A 339 4.67 36.98 12.77
CA ASP A 339 5.10 38.00 11.80
C ASP A 339 5.38 37.43 10.39
N GLU A 340 5.14 36.14 10.20
CA GLU A 340 5.45 35.41 8.97
C GLU A 340 4.19 34.93 8.27
N VAL A 341 4.29 34.60 7.00
CA VAL A 341 3.13 34.19 6.20
C VAL A 341 3.50 33.06 5.26
N ILE A 342 2.55 32.18 4.98
CA ILE A 342 2.68 31.22 3.90
C ILE A 342 2.21 31.93 2.61
N GLN A 343 3.12 32.08 1.66
CA GLN A 343 2.90 32.72 0.37
C GLN A 343 2.34 31.73 -0.64
N THR A 344 2.94 30.55 -0.72
CA THR A 344 2.51 29.48 -1.63
C THR A 344 2.66 28.11 -0.99
N VAL A 345 1.88 27.16 -1.51
CA VAL A 345 2.03 25.73 -1.29
C VAL A 345 2.03 25.03 -2.64
N GLU A 346 3.03 24.20 -2.89
CA GLU A 346 3.16 23.30 -4.03
C GLU A 346 3.16 21.86 -3.54
N TRP A 347 2.67 20.94 -4.36
CA TRP A 347 2.65 19.51 -4.04
C TRP A 347 2.95 18.68 -5.28
N ASP A 348 3.78 17.66 -5.10
CA ASP A 348 4.01 16.68 -6.15
C ASP A 348 3.02 15.54 -6.01
N GLY A 349 2.19 15.34 -7.03
CA GLY A 349 1.26 14.20 -7.11
C GLY A 349 1.72 13.17 -8.13
N SER A 350 3.03 13.02 -8.34
CA SER A 350 3.65 12.14 -9.34
C SER A 350 3.42 10.66 -9.07
N TYR A 351 3.28 10.26 -7.81
CA TYR A 351 3.00 8.89 -7.42
C TYR A 351 1.48 8.63 -7.41
N LYS A 352 0.96 8.06 -8.51
CA LYS A 352 -0.48 7.73 -8.65
C LYS A 352 -0.67 6.26 -9.00
N LYS A 353 -1.61 5.61 -8.33
CA LYS A 353 -2.06 4.26 -8.70
C LYS A 353 -2.72 4.30 -10.09
N PRO A 354 -2.30 3.45 -11.06
CA PRO A 354 -2.94 3.41 -12.38
C PRO A 354 -4.43 3.04 -12.27
N GLY A 355 -5.33 3.88 -12.82
CA GLY A 355 -6.77 3.57 -12.93
C GLY A 355 -7.74 4.51 -12.19
N PHE A 356 -7.25 5.46 -11.38
CA PHE A 356 -8.07 6.33 -10.51
C PHE A 356 -8.56 7.65 -11.18
N PHE A 357 -8.74 7.66 -12.50
CA PHE A 357 -8.92 8.90 -13.28
C PHE A 357 -10.37 9.42 -13.38
N SER A 358 -10.95 10.02 -12.34
CA SER A 358 -12.14 10.86 -12.57
C SER A 358 -12.31 12.14 -11.75
N ASP A 359 -11.71 12.32 -10.56
CA ASP A 359 -12.03 13.46 -9.69
C ASP A 359 -10.80 14.12 -9.03
N PRO A 360 -10.85 15.41 -8.65
CA PRO A 360 -9.76 16.07 -7.92
C PRO A 360 -9.68 15.53 -6.49
N GLU A 361 -8.55 14.90 -6.18
CA GLU A 361 -8.32 14.15 -4.94
C GLU A 361 -7.46 14.89 -3.91
N ILE A 362 -7.07 16.12 -4.22
CA ILE A 362 -6.21 16.94 -3.36
C ILE A 362 -6.96 18.20 -3.00
N SER A 363 -7.01 18.52 -1.71
CA SER A 363 -7.56 19.80 -1.25
C SER A 363 -6.53 20.60 -0.46
N ILE A 364 -6.58 21.92 -0.61
CA ILE A 364 -5.74 22.85 0.14
C ILE A 364 -6.61 23.58 1.14
N GLY A 365 -6.39 23.34 2.43
CA GLY A 365 -7.04 24.06 3.53
C GLY A 365 -6.13 25.17 4.06
N TRP A 366 -6.66 26.34 4.40
CA TRP A 366 -5.84 27.39 5.02
C TRP A 366 -6.61 28.33 5.95
N SER A 367 -5.86 28.92 6.88
CA SER A 367 -6.37 29.83 7.90
C SER A 367 -5.62 31.17 7.85
N VAL A 368 -6.36 32.26 8.01
CA VAL A 368 -5.85 33.63 7.92
C VAL A 368 -5.90 34.34 9.27
N GLY A 369 -4.87 35.11 9.58
CA GLY A 369 -4.73 35.89 10.81
C GLY A 369 -4.20 37.30 10.55
N LEU A 370 -4.19 38.12 11.61
CA LEU A 370 -3.49 39.40 11.61
C LEU A 370 -1.97 39.16 11.77
N LEU A 371 -1.14 40.10 11.34
CA LEU A 371 0.27 40.13 11.77
C LEU A 371 0.33 40.31 13.30
N GLY A 372 1.32 39.69 13.93
CA GLY A 372 1.45 39.61 15.38
C GLY A 372 0.59 38.52 16.03
N VAL A 373 -0.18 37.74 15.26
CA VAL A 373 -0.96 36.60 15.77
C VAL A 373 -0.47 35.31 15.16
N SER A 374 -0.06 34.35 16.00
CA SER A 374 0.23 32.98 15.58
C SER A 374 -1.06 32.17 15.49
N ILE A 375 -1.15 31.29 14.50
CA ILE A 375 -2.23 30.32 14.35
C ILE A 375 -1.57 28.96 14.18
N GLY A 376 -1.68 28.12 15.20
CA GLY A 376 -1.15 26.75 15.19
C GLY A 376 -1.96 25.81 14.28
N PRO A 377 -1.71 24.50 14.36
CA PRO A 377 -2.46 23.51 13.61
C PRO A 377 -3.96 23.55 13.94
N SER A 378 -4.78 23.16 12.97
CA SER A 378 -6.25 23.13 13.07
C SER A 378 -6.80 22.11 12.10
N THR A 379 -7.76 21.31 12.57
CA THR A 379 -8.54 20.38 11.74
C THR A 379 -9.69 21.06 11.01
N SER A 380 -9.90 22.36 11.26
CA SER A 380 -10.92 23.19 10.60
C SER A 380 -10.29 24.41 9.95
N TRP A 381 -10.58 24.60 8.66
CA TRP A 381 -9.99 25.65 7.83
C TRP A 381 -11.01 26.74 7.54
N ASN A 382 -10.58 27.99 7.56
CA ASN A 382 -11.44 29.10 7.14
C ASN A 382 -11.78 29.05 5.65
N LYS A 383 -10.92 28.42 4.84
CA LYS A 383 -11.05 28.28 3.39
C LYS A 383 -10.47 26.93 2.94
N SER A 384 -11.07 26.32 1.93
CA SER A 384 -10.53 25.17 1.23
C SER A 384 -10.83 25.24 -0.27
N GLU A 385 -9.99 24.60 -1.08
CA GLU A 385 -10.16 24.50 -2.54
C GLU A 385 -9.58 23.16 -3.03
N PHE A 386 -10.24 22.54 -4.01
CA PHE A 386 -9.81 21.28 -4.61
C PHE A 386 -8.97 21.52 -5.85
N TYR A 387 -8.00 20.64 -6.07
CA TYR A 387 -7.07 20.72 -7.18
C TYR A 387 -6.80 19.36 -7.80
N GLU A 388 -6.35 19.40 -9.04
CA GLU A 388 -5.70 18.26 -9.69
C GLU A 388 -4.23 18.14 -9.23
N ALA A 389 -3.56 17.05 -9.59
CA ALA A 389 -2.17 16.83 -9.20
C ALA A 389 -1.18 17.82 -9.86
N MET A 390 -0.03 18.04 -9.21
CA MET A 390 1.07 18.91 -9.67
C MET A 390 0.62 20.36 -9.92
N THR A 391 0.08 21.01 -8.90
CA THR A 391 -0.24 22.44 -9.00
C THR A 391 0.28 23.23 -7.79
N MET A 392 0.08 24.54 -7.83
CA MET A 392 0.49 25.47 -6.78
C MET A 392 -0.71 26.29 -6.34
N LYS A 393 -0.86 26.48 -5.04
CA LYS A 393 -1.75 27.47 -4.45
C LYS A 393 -0.97 28.68 -3.97
N ALA A 394 -1.23 29.85 -4.58
CA ALA A 394 -0.78 31.14 -4.07
C ALA A 394 -1.84 31.79 -3.16
N PHE A 395 -1.40 32.31 -2.02
CA PHE A 395 -2.27 32.97 -1.05
C PHE A 395 -2.19 34.50 -1.16
N ASP A 396 -3.35 35.14 -1.08
CA ASP A 396 -3.44 36.59 -0.95
C ASP A 396 -3.09 37.01 0.49
N ASN A 397 -1.89 37.56 0.64
CA ASN A 397 -1.33 38.07 1.89
C ASN A 397 -1.36 39.61 1.93
N THR A 398 -2.51 40.18 1.55
CA THR A 398 -2.71 41.64 1.55
C THR A 398 -3.87 42.06 2.45
N SER A 399 -4.03 43.36 2.65
CA SER A 399 -5.22 43.94 3.29
C SER A 399 -5.46 43.46 4.73
N GLY A 400 -4.40 43.18 5.49
CA GLY A 400 -4.48 42.79 6.89
C GLY A 400 -4.91 41.34 7.13
N LYS A 401 -5.01 40.51 6.09
CA LYS A 401 -5.30 39.08 6.20
C LYS A 401 -4.12 38.29 5.65
N TYR A 402 -3.50 37.51 6.52
CA TYR A 402 -2.27 36.81 6.20
C TYR A 402 -2.46 35.32 6.47
N THR A 403 -2.12 34.48 5.49
CA THR A 403 -2.18 33.03 5.67
C THR A 403 -1.08 32.61 6.64
N LYS A 404 -1.49 32.10 7.79
CA LYS A 404 -0.59 31.67 8.87
C LYS A 404 -0.38 30.16 8.87
N ASN A 405 -1.32 29.45 8.28
CA ASN A 405 -1.36 28.02 8.27
C ASN A 405 -2.00 27.56 6.95
N ALA A 406 -1.39 26.56 6.31
CA ALA A 406 -1.91 25.92 5.13
C ALA A 406 -1.63 24.41 5.20
N ALA A 407 -2.55 23.61 4.66
CA ALA A 407 -2.41 22.17 4.61
C ALA A 407 -2.73 21.62 3.23
N VAL A 408 -2.00 20.58 2.85
CA VAL A 408 -2.29 19.71 1.72
C VAL A 408 -2.98 18.47 2.25
N VAL A 409 -4.20 18.23 1.79
CA VAL A 409 -5.01 17.06 2.16
C VAL A 409 -5.06 16.14 0.96
N TRP A 410 -4.41 14.98 1.09
CA TRP A 410 -4.55 13.86 0.19
C TRP A 410 -5.75 13.05 0.65
N LYS A 411 -6.78 12.97 -0.20
CA LYS A 411 -7.99 12.24 0.14
C LYS A 411 -7.69 10.75 0.37
N GLU A 412 -8.42 10.11 1.27
CA GLU A 412 -8.38 8.65 1.45
C GLU A 412 -8.35 7.89 0.11
N ASP A 413 -7.48 6.88 0.03
CA ASP A 413 -7.22 5.98 -1.11
C ASP A 413 -6.81 6.65 -2.44
N SER A 414 -6.63 7.98 -2.46
CA SER A 414 -6.18 8.68 -3.67
C SER A 414 -4.68 8.50 -3.94
N GLN A 415 -3.90 8.56 -2.86
CA GLN A 415 -2.46 8.37 -2.85
C GLN A 415 -2.06 7.68 -1.56
N VAL A 416 -1.28 6.61 -1.72
CA VAL A 416 -0.96 5.70 -0.62
C VAL A 416 0.56 5.50 -0.58
N LEU A 417 1.13 5.59 0.62
CA LEU A 417 2.51 5.13 0.85
C LEU A 417 2.47 3.66 1.27
N ASN A 418 3.02 2.76 0.47
CA ASN A 418 2.99 1.32 0.73
C ASN A 418 4.21 0.56 0.19
N GLU A 419 5.23 1.24 -0.33
CA GLU A 419 6.53 0.66 -0.68
C GLU A 419 7.61 1.77 -0.72
N PRO A 420 8.90 1.42 -0.56
CA PRO A 420 10.01 2.35 -0.71
C PRO A 420 10.01 3.12 -2.03
N GLY A 421 10.19 4.44 -1.94
CA GLY A 421 10.15 5.35 -3.08
C GLY A 421 8.84 6.12 -3.24
N HIS A 422 7.79 5.73 -2.52
CA HIS A 422 6.57 6.55 -2.42
C HIS A 422 6.82 7.73 -1.49
N THR A 423 6.31 8.89 -1.88
CA THR A 423 6.45 10.10 -1.07
C THR A 423 5.25 11.03 -1.23
N PHE A 424 4.93 11.74 -0.16
CA PHE A 424 4.21 12.99 -0.20
C PHE A 424 5.23 14.13 -0.10
N ASP A 425 5.44 14.82 -1.23
CA ASP A 425 6.37 15.94 -1.33
C ASP A 425 5.62 17.27 -1.46
N HIS A 426 6.00 18.24 -0.64
CA HIS A 426 5.41 19.57 -0.62
C HIS A 426 6.48 20.66 -0.58
N VAL A 427 6.17 21.82 -1.14
CA VAL A 427 7.01 23.02 -1.00
C VAL A 427 6.17 24.15 -0.44
N PHE A 428 6.54 24.62 0.75
CA PHE A 428 5.93 25.78 1.39
C PHE A 428 6.85 26.98 1.19
N ARG A 429 6.34 28.05 0.56
CA ARG A 429 7.06 29.32 0.49
C ARG A 429 6.63 30.22 1.63
N VAL A 430 7.54 30.52 2.53
CA VAL A 430 7.30 31.39 3.68
C VAL A 430 7.85 32.79 3.38
N GLY A 431 7.07 33.82 3.66
CA GLY A 431 7.45 35.23 3.60
C GLY A 431 7.48 35.86 4.98
N THR A 432 8.29 36.91 5.15
CA THR A 432 8.46 37.62 6.43
C THR A 432 8.19 39.12 6.30
N TYR A 433 7.63 39.72 7.36
CA TYR A 433 7.33 41.16 7.47
C TYR A 433 8.17 41.85 8.55
N ASP A 434 9.49 41.62 8.52
CA ASP A 434 10.51 42.51 9.09
C ASP A 434 10.83 42.35 10.61
N THR A 435 10.52 41.22 11.26
CA THR A 435 11.16 40.93 12.57
C THR A 435 12.38 40.02 12.40
N SER A 436 13.56 40.64 12.45
CA SER A 436 14.84 39.92 12.49
C SER A 436 14.87 38.99 13.72
N GLY A 437 15.29 37.75 13.53
CA GLY A 437 15.33 36.79 14.64
C GLY A 437 15.49 35.36 14.19
N TYR A 438 15.45 34.46 15.16
CA TYR A 438 15.26 33.04 14.91
C TYR A 438 13.76 32.77 14.85
N LYS A 439 13.36 31.93 13.89
CA LYS A 439 11.97 31.60 13.58
C LYS A 439 11.86 30.12 13.28
N ASP A 440 10.71 29.54 13.57
CA ASP A 440 10.42 28.14 13.29
C ASP A 440 9.36 28.00 12.20
N PHE A 441 9.68 27.21 11.18
CA PHE A 441 8.67 26.62 10.31
C PHE A 441 8.30 25.25 10.86
N ASN A 442 7.02 25.06 11.16
CA ASN A 442 6.53 23.86 11.80
C ASN A 442 5.60 23.11 10.86
N VAL A 443 5.67 21.78 10.89
CA VAL A 443 4.85 20.90 10.06
C VAL A 443 4.22 19.82 10.92
N GLN A 444 2.93 19.61 10.74
CA GLN A 444 2.16 18.49 11.30
C GLN A 444 1.76 17.54 10.17
N PHE A 445 1.97 16.26 10.41
CA PHE A 445 1.49 15.16 9.58
C PHE A 445 0.36 14.46 10.32
N SER A 446 -0.83 14.43 9.71
CA SER A 446 -1.97 13.64 10.17
C SER A 446 -2.22 12.53 9.17
N TYR A 447 -2.22 11.27 9.59
CA TYR A 447 -2.40 10.15 8.68
C TYR A 447 -2.96 8.90 9.36
N THR A 448 -3.58 8.05 8.56
CA THR A 448 -3.98 6.69 8.98
C THR A 448 -2.97 5.67 8.48
N ILE A 449 -2.56 4.74 9.34
CA ILE A 449 -1.87 3.51 8.93
C ILE A 449 -2.84 2.34 8.90
N ASP A 450 -2.69 1.50 7.89
CA ASP A 450 -3.41 0.26 7.68
C ASP A 450 -2.43 -0.91 7.65
N ASN A 451 -2.72 -1.96 8.41
CA ASN A 451 -2.15 -3.29 8.19
C ASN A 451 -3.34 -4.27 8.28
N PRO A 452 -3.74 -4.88 7.16
CA PRO A 452 -5.14 -5.18 6.94
C PRO A 452 -5.61 -6.46 7.63
N MET A 453 -6.27 -6.30 8.78
CA MET A 453 -7.35 -7.17 9.25
C MET A 453 -8.67 -6.46 8.96
N ASP A 454 -9.54 -7.09 8.15
CA ASP A 454 -10.87 -6.63 7.72
C ASP A 454 -11.12 -5.09 7.80
N GLU A 455 -10.73 -4.39 6.72
CA GLU A 455 -10.92 -2.99 6.26
C GLU A 455 -11.12 -1.78 7.22
N ARG A 456 -11.38 -1.92 8.53
CA ARG A 456 -11.66 -0.79 9.44
C ARG A 456 -11.12 -0.94 10.86
N ASP A 457 -10.86 -2.15 11.34
CA ASP A 457 -10.63 -2.36 12.78
C ASP A 457 -9.17 -2.10 13.21
N THR A 458 -8.21 -1.98 12.29
CA THR A 458 -6.79 -1.71 12.60
C THR A 458 -6.31 -0.31 12.23
N VAL A 459 -7.21 0.55 11.73
CA VAL A 459 -6.86 1.91 11.30
C VAL A 459 -6.47 2.75 12.52
N LYS A 460 -5.21 3.19 12.56
CA LYS A 460 -4.72 4.12 13.59
C LYS A 460 -4.42 5.48 13.00
N GLU A 461 -4.99 6.51 13.60
CA GLU A 461 -4.70 7.91 13.30
C GLU A 461 -3.46 8.38 14.08
N TYR A 462 -2.58 9.10 13.39
CA TYR A 462 -1.38 9.70 13.98
C TYR A 462 -1.33 11.18 13.65
N ASP A 463 -1.02 11.98 14.67
CA ASP A 463 -0.59 13.37 14.53
C ASP A 463 0.88 13.47 14.97
N ARG A 464 1.74 13.97 14.09
CA ARG A 464 3.19 14.09 14.33
C ARG A 464 3.74 15.42 13.87
N GLU A 465 4.57 16.06 14.70
CA GLU A 465 5.10 17.41 14.45
C GLU A 465 6.62 17.39 14.26
N ILE A 466 7.13 18.19 13.32
CA ILE A 466 8.54 18.51 13.17
C ILE A 466 8.72 20.00 12.89
N SER A 467 9.86 20.56 13.33
CA SER A 467 10.15 21.98 13.22
C SER A 467 11.54 22.21 12.62
N LEU A 468 11.67 23.30 11.85
CA LEU A 468 12.95 23.78 11.33
C LEU A 468 13.18 25.24 11.74
N THR A 469 14.19 25.46 12.57
CA THR A 469 14.61 26.81 12.98
C THR A 469 15.51 27.45 11.91
N TYR A 470 15.17 28.66 11.48
CA TYR A 470 15.95 29.46 10.53
C TYR A 470 16.07 30.92 10.99
N ARG A 471 16.88 31.71 10.29
CA ARG A 471 17.13 33.11 10.63
C ARG A 471 16.47 34.10 9.66
N VAL A 472 15.69 35.03 10.17
CA VAL A 472 15.22 36.21 9.43
C VAL A 472 16.23 37.35 9.58
N ARG A 473 16.59 37.99 8.45
CA ARG A 473 17.54 39.11 8.41
C ARG A 473 16.88 40.47 8.40
#